data_AF-A0A2R5HE44-F1
#
_entry.id   AF-A0A2R5HE44-F1
#
_cell.length_a   1.000
_cell.length_b   1.000
_cell.length_c   1.000
_cell.angle_alpha   90.00
_cell.angle_beta   90.00
_cell.angle_gamma   90.00
#
_symmetry.space_group_name_H-M   'P 1'
#
loop_
_entity.id
_entity.type
_entity.pdbx_description
1 polymer ?
#
loop_
_entity_poly.entity_id
_entity_poly.type
_entity_poly.pdbx_seq_one_letter_code
_entity_poly.pdbx_strand_id
1 'polypeptide(L)'
;MSVWIIKWGESFSESYAFGAKVKKEPNSVYYSASMMPVASKIRTWKAIGSFAVDRTSPALPLLLAGEEYHIKALLEADDNASFELRVDCYDRFGNLIEMFSNDGLELTFTYPNETVNYEVALVNKRHKYLYFNYLLISDKENIDAVKLGPSAGLLKADDEPTYTIDYLWRQTNIVKRPTGLGLMVQPDIKSLVSGLELMSEVIQKDAAESETGAKKLRILKGINFEKLPEAFHLIPTLLEKINPGLELDTDIIPDNLSSLGNILKAYTDRNKEHA
;
A
#
# COMPACT_ATOMS: atom_id res chain seq x y z
N MET A 1 4.07 -9.94 12.80
CA MET A 1 3.18 -8.94 12.18
C MET A 1 2.95 -9.32 10.74
N SER A 2 1.72 -9.22 10.26
CA SER A 2 1.35 -9.51 8.89
C SER A 2 0.64 -8.30 8.30
N VAL A 3 1.24 -7.67 7.28
CA VAL A 3 0.57 -6.63 6.50
C VAL A 3 0.33 -7.15 5.10
N TRP A 4 -0.90 -7.01 4.62
CA TRP A 4 -1.29 -7.34 3.26
C TRP A 4 -1.67 -6.09 2.50
N ILE A 5 -1.11 -5.96 1.30
CA ILE A 5 -1.41 -4.88 0.37
C ILE A 5 -2.20 -5.47 -0.79
N ILE A 6 -3.35 -4.89 -1.08
CA ILE A 6 -4.34 -5.40 -2.04
C ILE A 6 -4.64 -4.31 -3.07
N LYS A 7 -4.42 -4.61 -4.35
CA LYS A 7 -4.70 -3.70 -5.47
C LYS A 7 -6.13 -3.84 -5.99
N TRP A 8 -6.57 -2.92 -6.85
CA TRP A 8 -7.94 -2.93 -7.39
C TRP A 8 -8.29 -4.23 -8.11
N GLY A 9 -7.35 -4.83 -8.84
CA GLY A 9 -7.56 -6.01 -9.67
C GLY A 9 -7.37 -5.72 -11.17
N GLU A 10 -7.07 -6.77 -11.94
CA GLU A 10 -6.93 -6.71 -13.40
C GLU A 10 -8.30 -6.70 -14.09
N SER A 11 -9.28 -7.35 -13.46
CA SER A 11 -10.67 -7.34 -13.92
C SER A 11 -11.49 -6.30 -13.16
N PHE A 12 -12.36 -5.63 -13.91
CA PHE A 12 -13.41 -4.76 -13.39
C PHE A 12 -14.75 -5.47 -13.20
N SER A 13 -14.82 -6.80 -13.30
CA SER A 13 -16.05 -7.58 -13.13
C SER A 13 -16.71 -7.39 -11.76
N GLU A 14 -15.90 -7.20 -10.71
CA GLU A 14 -16.38 -6.94 -9.34
C GLU A 14 -16.51 -5.44 -9.04
N SER A 15 -16.50 -4.59 -10.09
CA SER A 15 -16.73 -3.16 -9.99
C SER A 15 -18.10 -2.79 -10.55
N TYR A 16 -18.75 -1.79 -9.96
CA TYR A 16 -19.98 -1.25 -10.51
C TYR A 16 -19.72 -0.61 -11.89
N ALA A 17 -20.31 -1.17 -12.94
CA ALA A 17 -20.01 -0.79 -14.33
C ALA A 17 -20.97 0.22 -14.95
N PHE A 18 -22.20 0.34 -14.44
CA PHE A 18 -23.26 1.10 -15.11
C PHE A 18 -22.97 2.62 -15.11
N GLY A 19 -22.65 3.15 -16.28
CA GLY A 19 -22.28 4.57 -16.44
C GLY A 19 -20.94 4.93 -15.79
N ALA A 20 -20.14 3.92 -15.41
CA ALA A 20 -18.84 4.13 -14.78
C ALA A 20 -17.78 4.47 -15.82
N LYS A 21 -16.92 5.43 -15.50
CA LYS A 21 -15.66 5.69 -16.21
C LYS A 21 -14.54 5.10 -15.37
N VAL A 22 -13.81 4.16 -15.95
CA VAL A 22 -12.69 3.51 -15.27
C VAL A 22 -11.46 3.65 -16.13
N LYS A 23 -10.38 4.17 -15.55
CA LYS A 23 -9.08 4.31 -16.22
C LYS A 23 -8.01 3.67 -15.35
N LYS A 24 -7.33 2.69 -15.92
CA LYS A 24 -6.13 2.10 -15.33
C LYS A 24 -4.99 3.09 -15.46
N GLU A 25 -4.47 3.54 -14.34
CA GLU A 25 -3.21 4.27 -14.30
C GLU A 25 -2.12 3.32 -13.78
N PRO A 26 -0.83 3.68 -13.91
CA PRO A 26 0.25 2.79 -13.53
C PRO A 26 0.15 2.27 -12.08
N ASN A 27 -0.39 3.08 -11.15
CA ASN A 27 -0.38 2.79 -9.72
C ASN A 27 -1.70 2.99 -8.99
N SER A 28 -2.68 3.54 -9.70
CA SER A 28 -4.01 3.78 -9.20
C SER A 28 -5.05 3.38 -10.25
N VAL A 29 -6.28 3.28 -9.79
CA VAL A 29 -7.44 3.18 -10.67
C VAL A 29 -8.28 4.42 -10.47
N TYR A 30 -8.40 5.21 -11.54
CA TYR A 30 -9.40 6.26 -11.58
C TYR A 30 -10.77 5.63 -11.81
N TYR A 31 -11.73 6.00 -10.98
CA TYR A 31 -13.12 5.56 -11.07
C TYR A 31 -14.06 6.75 -10.87
N SER A 32 -15.08 6.88 -11.71
CA SER A 32 -16.20 7.79 -11.46
C SER A 32 -17.51 7.20 -11.97
N ALA A 33 -18.56 7.31 -11.17
CA ALA A 33 -19.92 6.94 -11.56
C ALA A 33 -20.94 7.87 -10.90
N SER A 34 -21.14 9.07 -11.47
CA SER A 34 -21.96 10.13 -10.84
C SER A 34 -23.44 9.79 -10.64
N MET A 35 -23.96 8.78 -11.36
CA MET A 35 -25.34 8.30 -11.23
C MET A 35 -25.44 7.00 -10.42
N MET A 36 -24.35 6.60 -9.76
CA MET A 36 -24.34 5.40 -8.93
C MET A 36 -25.25 5.60 -7.71
N PRO A 37 -26.19 4.66 -7.46
CA PRO A 37 -27.04 4.74 -6.27
C PRO A 37 -26.23 4.70 -4.98
N VAL A 38 -26.75 5.34 -3.94
CA VAL A 38 -26.20 5.26 -2.59
C VAL A 38 -26.27 3.80 -2.09
N ALA A 39 -25.32 3.41 -1.25
CA ALA A 39 -25.17 2.06 -0.71
C ALA A 39 -24.84 0.96 -1.74
N SER A 40 -24.57 1.33 -3.00
CA SER A 40 -24.05 0.38 -3.99
C SER A 40 -22.55 0.12 -3.78
N LYS A 41 -22.11 -1.12 -4.01
CA LYS A 41 -20.69 -1.52 -3.92
C LYS A 41 -19.94 -1.01 -5.17
N ILE A 42 -18.99 -0.09 -5.00
CA ILE A 42 -18.10 0.44 -6.06
C ILE A 42 -17.17 -0.67 -6.53
N ARG A 43 -16.56 -1.37 -5.57
CA ARG A 43 -15.64 -2.48 -5.79
C ARG A 43 -15.77 -3.48 -4.66
N THR A 44 -15.75 -4.77 -5.01
CA THR A 44 -15.66 -5.88 -4.05
C THR A 44 -14.35 -6.65 -4.28
N TRP A 45 -13.68 -7.00 -3.20
CA TRP A 45 -12.57 -7.95 -3.15
C TRP A 45 -13.03 -9.21 -2.40
N LYS A 46 -12.70 -10.40 -2.90
CA LYS A 46 -13.15 -11.68 -2.34
C LYS A 46 -11.95 -12.54 -1.93
N ALA A 47 -12.06 -13.22 -0.79
CA ALA A 47 -11.02 -14.11 -0.25
C ALA A 47 -11.03 -15.52 -0.86
N ILE A 48 -12.18 -15.93 -1.38
CA ILE A 48 -12.31 -17.14 -2.19
C ILE A 48 -12.95 -16.75 -3.52
N GLY A 49 -12.37 -17.23 -4.61
CA GLY A 49 -12.89 -17.07 -5.97
C GLY A 49 -12.76 -18.38 -6.73
N SER A 50 -13.70 -18.66 -7.62
CA SER A 50 -13.60 -19.80 -8.54
C SER A 50 -12.95 -19.33 -9.82
N PHE A 51 -11.71 -19.74 -10.09
CA PHE A 51 -11.01 -19.34 -11.33
C PHE A 51 -11.80 -19.70 -12.60
N ALA A 52 -12.61 -20.78 -12.55
CA ALA A 52 -13.46 -21.21 -13.65
C ALA A 52 -14.64 -20.27 -13.94
N VAL A 53 -15.14 -19.55 -12.92
CA VAL A 53 -16.31 -18.67 -13.02
C VAL A 53 -15.88 -17.20 -13.06
N ASP A 54 -15.01 -16.80 -12.14
CA ASP A 54 -14.64 -15.41 -11.90
C ASP A 54 -13.44 -14.96 -12.76
N ARG A 55 -12.74 -15.93 -13.39
CA ARG A 55 -11.51 -15.74 -14.19
C ARG A 55 -10.46 -14.87 -13.51
N THR A 56 -10.52 -14.79 -12.19
CA THR A 56 -9.67 -13.95 -11.34
C THR A 56 -9.24 -14.75 -10.14
N SER A 57 -7.99 -14.56 -9.72
CA SER A 57 -7.49 -15.14 -8.49
C SER A 57 -8.11 -14.43 -7.29
N PRO A 58 -8.24 -15.12 -6.13
CA PRO A 58 -8.65 -14.47 -4.90
C PRO A 58 -7.82 -13.21 -4.62
N ALA A 59 -8.50 -12.14 -4.21
CA ALA A 59 -7.89 -10.83 -4.05
C ALA A 59 -7.65 -10.47 -2.59
N LEU A 60 -8.02 -11.34 -1.64
CA LEU A 60 -7.81 -11.16 -0.21
C LEU A 60 -7.04 -12.35 0.40
N PRO A 61 -6.24 -12.10 1.45
CA PRO A 61 -5.50 -13.14 2.16
C PRO A 61 -6.42 -14.07 2.97
N LEU A 62 -5.88 -15.22 3.39
CA LEU A 62 -6.53 -16.02 4.43
C LEU A 62 -6.25 -15.40 5.80
N LEU A 63 -7.32 -15.17 6.57
CA LEU A 63 -7.27 -14.66 7.93
C LEU A 63 -7.45 -15.79 8.94
N LEU A 64 -6.95 -15.59 10.16
CA LEU A 64 -7.07 -16.54 11.26
C LEU A 64 -8.34 -16.27 12.06
N ALA A 65 -9.07 -17.35 12.36
CA ALA A 65 -10.27 -17.34 13.20
C ALA A 65 -9.98 -16.77 14.60
N GLY A 66 -10.83 -15.83 15.03
CA GLY A 66 -10.76 -15.22 16.37
C GLY A 66 -9.77 -14.08 16.52
N GLU A 67 -9.00 -13.77 15.47
CA GLU A 67 -8.02 -12.67 15.49
C GLU A 67 -8.65 -11.35 15.02
N GLU A 68 -8.14 -10.24 15.57
CA GLU A 68 -8.53 -8.89 15.17
C GLU A 68 -7.69 -8.40 13.98
N TYR A 69 -8.36 -7.72 13.06
CA TYR A 69 -7.73 -7.15 11.87
C TYR A 69 -8.18 -5.71 11.65
N HIS A 70 -7.25 -4.92 11.13
CA HIS A 70 -7.47 -3.53 10.76
C HIS A 70 -7.36 -3.40 9.25
N ILE A 71 -8.36 -2.78 8.64
CA ILE A 71 -8.43 -2.51 7.21
C ILE A 71 -8.41 -1.02 6.94
N LYS A 72 -7.60 -0.60 5.98
CA LYS A 72 -7.54 0.79 5.50
C LYS A 72 -7.52 0.85 3.98
N ALA A 73 -8.44 1.61 3.40
CA ALA A 73 -8.46 1.94 1.99
C ALA A 73 -7.69 3.25 1.74
N LEU A 74 -6.68 3.18 0.87
CA LEU A 74 -5.92 4.35 0.45
C LEU A 74 -6.34 4.77 -0.95
N LEU A 75 -6.93 5.96 -1.00
CA LEU A 75 -7.41 6.58 -2.21
C LEU A 75 -7.42 8.11 -2.06
N GLU A 76 -7.41 8.79 -3.19
CA GLU A 76 -7.71 10.22 -3.27
C GLU A 76 -9.11 10.37 -3.86
N ALA A 77 -9.95 11.24 -3.30
CA ALA A 77 -11.31 11.44 -3.78
C ALA A 77 -11.77 12.89 -3.58
N ASP A 78 -12.97 13.20 -4.07
CA ASP A 78 -13.59 14.50 -3.86
C ASP A 78 -13.92 14.76 -2.39
N ASP A 79 -14.41 13.74 -1.68
CA ASP A 79 -14.65 13.79 -0.24
C ASP A 79 -14.56 12.36 0.34
N ASN A 80 -13.69 12.14 1.33
CA ASN A 80 -13.52 10.83 1.96
C ASN A 80 -14.79 10.35 2.68
N ALA A 81 -15.68 11.25 3.10
CA ALA A 81 -16.98 10.90 3.68
C ALA A 81 -17.98 10.33 2.65
N SER A 82 -17.61 10.36 1.36
CA SER A 82 -18.41 9.80 0.26
C SER A 82 -18.29 8.28 0.14
N PHE A 83 -17.61 7.62 1.07
CA PHE A 83 -17.39 6.18 1.07
C PHE A 83 -17.70 5.54 2.42
N GLU A 84 -18.08 4.27 2.36
CA GLU A 84 -18.15 3.36 3.51
C GLU A 84 -17.26 2.16 3.18
N LEU A 85 -16.45 1.75 4.15
CA LEU A 85 -15.71 0.50 4.08
C LEU A 85 -16.50 -0.59 4.78
N ARG A 86 -16.69 -1.73 4.11
CA ARG A 86 -17.51 -2.85 4.60
C ARG A 86 -16.79 -4.18 4.48
N VAL A 87 -16.94 -5.05 5.48
CA VAL A 87 -16.54 -6.45 5.46
C VAL A 87 -17.77 -7.34 5.69
N ASP A 88 -17.98 -8.29 4.80
CA ASP A 88 -19.05 -9.29 4.89
C ASP A 88 -18.40 -10.68 5.12
N CYS A 89 -18.74 -11.36 6.22
CA CYS A 89 -18.20 -12.69 6.57
C CYS A 89 -19.26 -13.78 6.34
N TYR A 90 -18.87 -14.89 5.70
CA TYR A 90 -19.77 -15.94 5.27
C TYR A 90 -19.35 -17.33 5.77
N ASP A 91 -20.35 -18.16 6.05
CA ASP A 91 -20.16 -19.57 6.39
C ASP A 91 -19.83 -20.43 5.15
N ARG A 92 -19.61 -21.73 5.37
CA ARG A 92 -19.36 -22.70 4.28
C ARG A 92 -20.54 -22.91 3.31
N PHE A 93 -21.73 -22.47 3.68
CA PHE A 93 -22.95 -22.57 2.87
C PHE A 93 -23.26 -21.25 2.13
N GLY A 94 -22.46 -20.20 2.34
CA GLY A 94 -22.63 -18.88 1.74
C GLY A 94 -23.61 -17.99 2.50
N ASN A 95 -24.02 -18.35 3.71
CA ASN A 95 -24.85 -17.48 4.55
C ASN A 95 -23.98 -16.41 5.19
N LEU A 96 -24.49 -15.18 5.25
CA LEU A 96 -23.85 -14.09 5.98
C LEU A 96 -23.88 -14.41 7.48
N ILE A 97 -22.70 -14.49 8.10
CA ILE A 97 -22.52 -14.62 9.54
C ILE A 97 -22.58 -13.25 10.17
N GLU A 98 -21.74 -12.33 9.68
CA GLU A 98 -21.56 -11.01 10.27
C GLU A 98 -21.15 -9.97 9.23
N MET A 99 -21.58 -8.74 9.44
CA MET A 99 -21.26 -7.58 8.60
C MET A 99 -20.66 -6.49 9.48
N PHE A 100 -19.47 -6.04 9.11
CA PHE A 100 -18.78 -4.91 9.74
C PHE A 100 -18.75 -3.75 8.76
N SER A 101 -19.06 -2.55 9.19
CA SER A 101 -18.84 -1.37 8.37
C SER A 101 -18.53 -0.13 9.19
N ASN A 102 -17.82 0.80 8.55
CA ASN A 102 -17.54 2.11 9.11
C ASN A 102 -17.69 3.20 8.05
N ASP A 103 -18.21 4.34 8.47
CA ASP A 103 -18.23 5.54 7.65
C ASP A 103 -16.79 6.06 7.49
N GLY A 104 -16.31 6.10 6.25
CA GLY A 104 -14.93 6.42 5.92
C GLY A 104 -14.16 5.25 5.31
N LEU A 105 -12.84 5.29 5.45
CA LEU A 105 -11.90 4.43 4.73
C LEU A 105 -11.11 3.49 5.63
N GLU A 106 -11.49 3.38 6.90
CA GLU A 106 -10.80 2.57 7.92
C GLU A 106 -11.82 1.79 8.74
N LEU A 107 -11.49 0.55 9.10
CA LEU A 107 -12.37 -0.34 9.87
C LEU A 107 -11.53 -1.38 10.62
N THR A 108 -11.85 -1.59 11.89
CA THR A 108 -11.34 -2.71 12.71
C THR A 108 -12.44 -3.76 12.86
N PHE A 109 -12.09 -5.05 12.76
CA PHE A 109 -13.03 -6.15 12.96
C PHE A 109 -12.33 -7.41 13.48
N THR A 110 -13.05 -8.22 14.26
CA THR A 110 -12.59 -9.56 14.66
C THR A 110 -13.10 -10.59 13.67
N TYR A 111 -12.20 -11.39 13.08
CA TYR A 111 -12.58 -12.40 12.08
C TYR A 111 -13.33 -13.56 12.75
N PRO A 112 -14.64 -13.77 12.48
CA PRO A 112 -15.44 -14.73 13.25
C PRO A 112 -14.99 -16.18 13.03
N ASN A 113 -15.07 -17.00 14.08
CA ASN A 113 -14.56 -18.39 14.07
C ASN A 113 -15.19 -19.30 13.01
N GLU A 114 -16.45 -19.05 12.65
CA GLU A 114 -17.22 -19.87 11.71
C GLU A 114 -17.02 -19.43 10.24
N THR A 115 -16.24 -18.35 10.02
CA THR A 115 -16.06 -17.74 8.70
C THR A 115 -15.15 -18.59 7.83
N VAL A 116 -15.68 -19.00 6.68
CA VAL A 116 -14.93 -19.72 5.65
C VAL A 116 -14.57 -18.81 4.48
N ASN A 117 -15.38 -17.78 4.22
CA ASN A 117 -15.14 -16.80 3.17
C ASN A 117 -15.47 -15.39 3.67
N TYR A 118 -14.76 -14.38 3.16
CA TYR A 118 -15.10 -13.00 3.44
C TYR A 118 -14.89 -12.12 2.21
N GLU A 119 -15.60 -11.01 2.19
CA GLU A 119 -15.52 -9.98 1.18
C GLU A 119 -15.24 -8.63 1.82
N VAL A 120 -14.48 -7.80 1.12
CA VAL A 120 -14.29 -6.39 1.47
C VAL A 120 -14.88 -5.55 0.35
N ALA A 121 -15.65 -4.53 0.69
CA ALA A 121 -16.29 -3.66 -0.28
C ALA A 121 -16.05 -2.18 0.03
N LEU A 122 -15.80 -1.41 -1.02
CA LEU A 122 -15.91 0.05 -0.99
C LEU A 122 -17.31 0.43 -1.44
N VAL A 123 -18.09 1.04 -0.55
CA VAL A 123 -19.51 1.34 -0.75
C VAL A 123 -19.68 2.84 -1.03
N ASN A 124 -20.54 3.18 -1.99
CA ASN A 124 -20.81 4.55 -2.40
C ASN A 124 -21.76 5.27 -1.43
N LYS A 125 -21.34 6.43 -0.90
CA LYS A 125 -22.20 7.38 -0.15
C LYS A 125 -22.43 8.72 -0.86
N ARG A 126 -22.11 8.82 -2.16
CA ARG A 126 -22.22 9.97 -3.10
C ARG A 126 -20.86 10.50 -3.60
N HIS A 127 -19.97 9.61 -4.01
CA HIS A 127 -18.71 10.01 -4.63
C HIS A 127 -18.93 10.68 -6.00
N LYS A 128 -18.04 11.59 -6.38
CA LYS A 128 -17.94 12.05 -7.77
C LYS A 128 -16.87 11.28 -8.52
N TYR A 129 -15.72 11.09 -7.90
CA TYR A 129 -14.60 10.35 -8.44
C TYR A 129 -13.69 9.85 -7.33
N LEU A 130 -12.83 8.90 -7.66
CA LEU A 130 -11.73 8.46 -6.82
C LEU A 130 -10.54 8.03 -7.65
N TYR A 131 -9.36 8.10 -7.06
CA TYR A 131 -8.12 7.47 -7.49
C TYR A 131 -7.74 6.45 -6.42
N PHE A 132 -8.08 5.19 -6.66
CA PHE A 132 -7.79 4.13 -5.71
C PHE A 132 -6.33 3.68 -5.83
N ASN A 133 -5.59 3.67 -4.72
CA ASN A 133 -4.21 3.21 -4.70
C ASN A 133 -4.12 1.74 -4.28
N TYR A 134 -4.61 1.41 -3.08
CA TYR A 134 -4.64 0.04 -2.53
C TYR A 134 -5.44 -0.03 -1.23
N LEU A 135 -5.74 -1.26 -0.83
CA LEU A 135 -6.29 -1.62 0.47
C LEU A 135 -5.19 -2.28 1.31
N LEU A 136 -5.09 -1.92 2.59
CA LEU A 136 -4.22 -2.52 3.58
C LEU A 136 -5.06 -3.36 4.55
N ILE A 137 -4.58 -4.54 4.89
CA ILE A 137 -5.08 -5.36 6.00
C ILE A 137 -3.89 -5.66 6.92
N SER A 138 -4.05 -5.56 8.24
CA SER A 138 -3.06 -6.12 9.17
C SER A 138 -3.64 -6.61 10.48
N ASP A 139 -2.80 -7.38 11.19
CA ASP A 139 -2.99 -7.88 12.55
C ASP A 139 -2.54 -6.88 13.65
N LYS A 140 -2.27 -5.60 13.32
CA LYS A 140 -1.96 -4.53 14.28
C LYS A 140 -2.77 -3.25 14.02
N GLU A 141 -3.17 -2.57 15.10
CA GLU A 141 -4.02 -1.37 15.07
C GLU A 141 -3.32 -0.16 14.44
N ASN A 142 -2.03 0.02 14.77
CA ASN A 142 -1.22 1.12 14.26
C ASN A 142 -0.38 0.69 13.06
N ILE A 143 -1.03 0.47 11.91
CA ILE A 143 -0.32 0.68 10.65
C ILE A 143 -0.29 2.18 10.40
N ASP A 144 0.75 2.83 10.92
CA ASP A 144 1.14 4.13 10.38
C ASP A 144 1.62 3.87 8.96
N ALA A 145 0.70 3.93 8.01
CA ALA A 145 1.02 4.21 6.63
C ALA A 145 1.64 5.62 6.61
N VAL A 146 2.92 5.70 6.93
CA VAL A 146 3.68 6.95 7.00
C VAL A 146 3.77 7.47 5.56
N LYS A 147 2.83 8.37 5.24
CA LYS A 147 2.73 9.14 3.99
C LYS A 147 2.91 8.29 2.73
N LEU A 148 1.79 7.74 2.27
CA LEU A 148 1.69 7.14 0.94
C LEU A 148 1.33 8.25 -0.05
N GLY A 149 2.35 8.85 -0.68
CA GLY A 149 2.09 9.61 -1.89
C GLY A 149 1.59 8.68 -3.00
N PRO A 150 0.98 9.20 -4.08
CA PRO A 150 0.51 8.40 -5.21
C PRO A 150 1.62 7.55 -5.88
N SER A 151 2.89 7.81 -5.55
CA SER A 151 4.07 7.26 -6.21
C SER A 151 5.08 6.57 -5.28
N ALA A 152 4.99 6.80 -3.97
CA ALA A 152 5.80 6.09 -3.00
C ALA A 152 5.15 6.05 -1.63
N GLY A 153 5.45 5.04 -0.82
CA GLY A 153 5.32 5.25 0.61
C GLY A 153 5.74 4.11 1.52
N LEU A 154 5.67 4.40 2.82
CA LEU A 154 6.26 3.61 3.89
C LEU A 154 5.19 2.91 4.73
N LEU A 155 5.46 1.66 5.10
CA LEU A 155 4.65 0.90 6.07
C LEU A 155 5.49 0.61 7.32
N LYS A 156 5.25 1.32 8.44
CA LYS A 156 5.96 1.10 9.73
C LYS A 156 5.27 -0.02 10.51
N ALA A 157 6.08 -0.96 10.98
CA ALA A 157 5.63 -2.22 11.57
C ALA A 157 6.24 -2.48 12.95
N ASP A 158 7.53 -2.19 13.11
CA ASP A 158 8.32 -2.49 14.32
C ASP A 158 9.36 -1.38 14.59
N ASP A 159 9.97 -1.39 15.77
CA ASP A 159 10.96 -0.40 16.25
C ASP A 159 12.40 -0.68 15.78
N GLU A 160 12.68 -1.82 15.13
CA GLU A 160 14.00 -2.09 14.55
C GLU A 160 14.14 -1.48 13.15
N PRO A 161 15.25 -0.78 12.84
CA PRO A 161 15.42 -0.04 11.59
C PRO A 161 15.85 -0.97 10.43
N THR A 162 15.07 -2.03 10.16
CA THR A 162 15.20 -2.84 8.96
C THR A 162 14.14 -2.43 7.94
N TYR A 163 14.61 -1.96 6.78
CA TYR A 163 13.83 -1.39 5.70
C TYR A 163 13.89 -2.33 4.50
N THR A 164 12.76 -2.57 3.85
CA THR A 164 12.67 -3.42 2.65
C THR A 164 12.08 -2.64 1.49
N ILE A 165 12.78 -2.60 0.36
CA ILE A 165 12.32 -1.90 -0.85
C ILE A 165 11.55 -2.87 -1.72
N ASP A 166 10.22 -2.79 -1.67
CA ASP A 166 9.38 -3.63 -2.52
C ASP A 166 8.93 -2.88 -3.77
N TYR A 167 9.04 -3.58 -4.88
CA TYR A 167 8.37 -3.21 -6.11
C TYR A 167 7.08 -4.00 -6.30
N LEU A 168 5.97 -3.29 -6.16
CA LEU A 168 4.64 -3.87 -6.35
C LEU A 168 4.19 -3.74 -7.80
N TRP A 169 4.83 -4.51 -8.70
CA TRP A 169 4.33 -4.62 -10.07
C TRP A 169 3.21 -5.63 -10.17
N ARG A 170 1.99 -5.14 -10.41
CA ARG A 170 0.82 -5.74 -11.11
C ARG A 170 -0.47 -5.27 -10.43
N GLN A 171 -1.55 -5.29 -11.19
CA GLN A 171 -2.85 -4.77 -10.77
C GLN A 171 -3.60 -5.71 -9.80
N THR A 172 -3.06 -6.90 -9.46
CA THR A 172 -3.75 -8.00 -8.73
C THR A 172 -2.94 -8.62 -7.59
N ASN A 173 -1.90 -7.98 -7.07
CA ASN A 173 -1.08 -8.65 -6.06
C ASN A 173 -1.67 -8.47 -4.65
N ILE A 174 -1.78 -9.60 -3.93
CA ILE A 174 -1.76 -9.63 -2.47
C ILE A 174 -0.30 -9.80 -2.09
N VAL A 175 0.25 -8.86 -1.33
CA VAL A 175 1.63 -8.96 -0.84
C VAL A 175 1.62 -9.04 0.67
N LYS A 176 2.03 -10.20 1.22
CA LYS A 176 2.26 -10.39 2.65
C LYS A 176 3.68 -9.91 2.99
N ARG A 177 3.81 -8.92 3.86
CA ARG A 177 5.09 -8.43 4.40
C ARG A 177 5.42 -9.19 5.69
N PRO A 178 6.61 -9.82 5.81
CA PRO A 178 6.95 -10.59 7.02
C PRO A 178 7.35 -9.76 8.25
N THR A 179 8.04 -8.61 8.12
CA THR A 179 8.45 -7.69 9.21
C THR A 179 9.28 -6.53 8.61
N GLY A 180 9.34 -5.35 9.25
CA GLY A 180 10.17 -4.20 8.86
C GLY A 180 9.48 -3.08 8.06
N LEU A 181 10.17 -1.94 7.87
CA LEU A 181 9.64 -0.76 7.15
C LEU A 181 9.63 -1.02 5.64
N GLY A 182 8.45 -1.04 5.04
CA GLY A 182 8.34 -1.29 3.61
C GLY A 182 8.27 -0.02 2.77
N LEU A 183 9.28 0.28 1.95
CA LEU A 183 9.16 1.32 0.92
C LEU A 183 8.53 0.71 -0.33
N MET A 184 7.39 1.25 -0.76
CA MET A 184 6.79 1.01 -2.06
C MET A 184 7.16 2.15 -2.99
N VAL A 185 7.58 1.85 -4.21
CA VAL A 185 7.94 2.86 -5.22
C VAL A 185 7.47 2.42 -6.60
N GLN A 186 7.01 3.37 -7.41
CA GLN A 186 6.86 3.12 -8.85
C GLN A 186 8.25 3.14 -9.52
N PRO A 187 8.42 2.49 -10.69
CA PRO A 187 9.71 2.38 -11.38
C PRO A 187 10.03 3.67 -12.17
N ASP A 188 9.91 4.84 -11.55
CA ASP A 188 10.25 6.13 -12.15
C ASP A 188 11.02 7.04 -11.19
N ILE A 189 11.72 8.03 -11.74
CA ILE A 189 12.61 8.90 -10.98
C ILE A 189 11.86 9.76 -9.95
N LYS A 190 10.64 10.21 -10.24
CA LYS A 190 9.85 11.03 -9.30
C LYS A 190 9.45 10.20 -8.08
N SER A 191 9.08 8.94 -8.30
CA SER A 191 8.80 7.96 -7.24
C SER A 191 10.04 7.66 -6.39
N LEU A 192 11.19 7.47 -7.02
CA LEU A 192 12.47 7.28 -6.34
C LEU A 192 12.78 8.46 -5.41
N VAL A 193 12.70 9.69 -5.92
CA VAL A 193 12.96 10.91 -5.15
C VAL A 193 11.99 11.03 -3.96
N SER A 194 10.70 10.78 -4.18
CA SER A 194 9.70 10.78 -3.10
C SER A 194 9.99 9.70 -2.04
N GLY A 195 10.43 8.51 -2.47
CA GLY A 195 10.83 7.46 -1.54
C GLY A 195 12.05 7.83 -0.70
N LEU A 196 13.05 8.49 -1.29
CA LEU A 196 14.23 8.98 -0.57
C LEU A 196 13.87 10.03 0.47
N GLU A 197 12.96 10.96 0.16
CA GLU A 197 12.46 11.97 1.11
C GLU A 197 11.83 11.31 2.32
N LEU A 198 10.90 10.37 2.08
CA LEU A 198 10.21 9.65 3.14
C LEU A 198 11.18 8.84 4.01
N MET A 199 12.12 8.11 3.39
CA MET A 199 13.14 7.38 4.14
C MET A 199 14.01 8.33 4.96
N SER A 200 14.41 9.47 4.41
CA SER A 200 15.21 10.46 5.13
C SER A 200 14.45 11.05 6.33
N GLU A 201 13.15 11.33 6.19
CA GLU A 201 12.29 11.82 7.28
C GLU A 201 12.24 10.79 8.43
N VAL A 202 12.01 9.51 8.11
CA VAL A 202 11.95 8.45 9.13
C VAL A 202 13.32 8.22 9.78
N ILE A 203 14.40 8.18 9.01
CA ILE A 203 15.77 8.05 9.54
C ILE A 203 16.08 9.20 10.50
N GLN A 204 15.68 10.43 10.18
CA GLN A 204 15.91 11.58 11.05
C GLN A 204 15.08 11.50 12.33
N LYS A 205 13.82 11.04 12.24
CA LYS A 205 12.95 10.84 13.39
C LYS A 205 13.49 9.74 14.33
N ASP A 206 13.79 8.57 13.79
CA ASP A 206 14.34 7.44 14.56
C ASP A 206 15.69 7.82 15.20
N ALA A 207 16.51 8.63 14.53
CA ALA A 207 17.78 9.13 15.09
C ALA A 207 17.61 10.12 16.25
N ALA A 208 16.54 10.94 16.24
CA ALA A 208 16.23 11.87 17.33
C ALA A 208 15.72 11.13 18.58
N GLU A 209 15.17 9.94 18.42
CA GLU A 209 14.60 9.11 19.48
C GLU A 209 15.62 8.09 20.05
N SER A 210 16.79 7.91 19.42
CA SER A 210 17.80 6.92 19.84
C SER A 210 18.80 7.46 20.88
N GLU A 211 18.96 6.75 22.00
CA GLU A 211 19.92 7.07 23.08
C GLU A 211 21.40 6.93 22.67
N THR A 212 21.70 6.18 21.60
CA THR A 212 23.07 5.83 21.20
C THR A 212 23.70 6.77 20.16
N GLY A 213 22.91 7.66 19.54
CA GLY A 213 23.36 8.64 18.54
C GLY A 213 23.88 8.08 17.21
N ALA A 214 24.07 6.75 17.09
CA ALA A 214 24.53 6.10 15.87
C ALA A 214 23.33 5.74 14.96
N LYS A 215 23.33 6.30 13.74
CA LYS A 215 22.31 6.03 12.72
C LYS A 215 22.65 4.74 12.00
N LYS A 216 22.32 3.58 12.58
CA LYS A 216 22.45 2.28 11.89
C LYS A 216 21.15 1.94 11.19
N LEU A 217 21.24 1.68 9.89
CA LEU A 217 20.10 1.38 9.03
C LEU A 217 20.37 0.13 8.22
N ARG A 218 19.43 -0.81 8.22
CA ARG A 218 19.49 -1.98 7.36
C ARG A 218 18.50 -1.84 6.21
N ILE A 219 18.95 -1.91 4.96
CA ILE A 219 18.10 -1.86 3.77
C ILE A 219 18.26 -3.15 2.98
N LEU A 220 17.17 -3.87 2.78
CA LEU A 220 17.16 -5.12 2.03
C LEU A 220 16.34 -5.03 0.75
N LYS A 221 16.74 -5.82 -0.25
CA LYS A 221 15.94 -6.08 -1.44
C LYS A 221 14.61 -6.70 -1.02
N GLY A 222 13.55 -6.05 -1.46
CA GLY A 222 12.20 -6.53 -1.26
C GLY A 222 11.66 -7.29 -2.46
N ILE A 223 10.35 -7.39 -2.51
CA ILE A 223 9.62 -8.15 -3.53
C ILE A 223 9.81 -7.52 -4.90
N ASN A 224 10.17 -8.35 -5.89
CA ASN A 224 10.43 -7.95 -7.29
C ASN A 224 11.43 -6.80 -7.46
N PHE A 225 12.32 -6.56 -6.49
CA PHE A 225 13.30 -5.46 -6.55
C PHE A 225 14.05 -5.42 -7.89
N GLU A 226 14.47 -6.58 -8.39
CA GLU A 226 15.21 -6.74 -9.66
C GLU A 226 14.46 -6.26 -10.92
N LYS A 227 13.15 -5.96 -10.82
CA LYS A 227 12.39 -5.37 -11.92
C LYS A 227 12.35 -3.84 -11.88
N LEU A 228 12.93 -3.22 -10.85
CA LEU A 228 13.11 -1.78 -10.78
C LEU A 228 14.21 -1.33 -11.75
N PRO A 229 14.13 -0.09 -12.28
CA PRO A 229 15.23 0.50 -13.04
C PRO A 229 16.53 0.57 -12.22
N GLU A 230 17.69 0.52 -12.89
CA GLU A 230 19.03 0.60 -12.27
C GLU A 230 19.17 1.79 -11.30
N ALA A 231 18.47 2.90 -11.56
CA ALA A 231 18.43 4.07 -10.67
C ALA A 231 18.01 3.73 -9.22
N PHE A 232 17.17 2.73 -9.00
CA PHE A 232 16.74 2.28 -7.67
C PHE A 232 17.83 1.50 -6.93
N HIS A 233 18.79 0.91 -7.66
CA HIS A 233 19.92 0.22 -7.06
C HIS A 233 20.91 1.21 -6.43
N LEU A 234 20.80 2.50 -6.78
CA LEU A 234 21.59 3.58 -6.19
C LEU A 234 21.06 4.08 -4.84
N ILE A 235 19.92 3.57 -4.35
CA ILE A 235 19.30 4.02 -3.09
C ILE A 235 20.27 4.01 -1.90
N PRO A 236 21.05 2.93 -1.64
CA PRO A 236 22.06 2.93 -0.60
C PRO A 236 23.00 4.14 -0.66
N THR A 237 23.62 4.35 -1.82
CA THR A 237 24.59 5.42 -2.04
C THR A 237 23.94 6.81 -1.97
N LEU A 238 22.70 6.94 -2.43
CA LEU A 238 21.94 8.19 -2.34
C LEU A 238 21.62 8.54 -0.89
N LEU A 239 21.19 7.57 -0.08
CA LEU A 239 20.87 7.80 1.33
C LEU A 239 22.08 8.17 2.17
N GLU A 240 23.24 7.52 1.96
CA GLU A 240 24.50 7.90 2.61
C GLU A 240 24.90 9.35 2.28
N LYS A 241 24.68 9.79 1.04
CA LYS A 241 24.97 11.17 0.63
C LYS A 241 23.98 12.19 1.19
N ILE A 242 22.70 11.83 1.28
CA ILE A 242 21.64 12.70 1.81
C ILE A 242 21.74 12.81 3.34
N ASN A 243 22.18 11.74 4.01
CA ASN A 243 22.29 11.66 5.47
C ASN A 243 23.73 11.38 5.91
N PRO A 244 24.60 12.42 6.03
CA PRO A 244 25.96 12.24 6.50
C PRO A 244 26.01 11.55 7.87
N GLY A 245 26.86 10.53 8.01
CA GLY A 245 27.02 9.74 9.24
C GLY A 245 26.02 8.59 9.42
N LEU A 246 25.23 8.27 8.39
CA LEU A 246 24.43 7.05 8.33
C LEU A 246 25.34 5.83 8.09
N GLU A 247 25.29 4.84 8.98
CA GLU A 247 25.88 3.52 8.77
C GLU A 247 24.82 2.61 8.13
N LEU A 248 25.08 2.14 6.91
CA LEU A 248 24.13 1.36 6.13
C LEU A 248 24.59 -0.10 5.98
N ASP A 249 23.71 -1.04 6.30
CA ASP A 249 23.84 -2.47 5.96
C ASP A 249 22.86 -2.80 4.83
N THR A 250 23.34 -3.31 3.69
CA THR A 250 22.47 -3.61 2.55
C THR A 250 22.95 -4.76 1.68
N ASP A 251 21.99 -5.49 1.10
CA ASP A 251 22.21 -6.49 0.05
C ASP A 251 21.97 -5.94 -1.38
N ILE A 252 21.67 -4.64 -1.49
CA ILE A 252 21.53 -3.93 -2.77
C ILE A 252 22.92 -3.53 -3.26
N ILE A 253 23.31 -4.05 -4.41
CA ILE A 253 24.58 -3.71 -5.06
C ILE A 253 24.31 -2.54 -6.01
N PRO A 254 24.98 -1.37 -5.84
CA PRO A 254 24.79 -0.25 -6.74
C PRO A 254 25.31 -0.57 -8.14
N ASP A 255 24.40 -0.52 -9.12
CA ASP A 255 24.74 -0.65 -10.53
C ASP A 255 24.88 0.74 -11.15
N ASN A 256 25.93 0.96 -11.95
CA ASN A 256 26.06 2.12 -12.85
C ASN A 256 25.80 3.50 -12.21
N LEU A 257 26.85 4.11 -11.64
CA LEU A 257 26.78 5.40 -10.93
C LEU A 257 26.50 6.64 -11.82
N SER A 258 26.34 6.48 -13.13
CA SER A 258 26.18 7.60 -14.08
C SER A 258 24.97 8.49 -13.79
N SER A 259 23.89 7.93 -13.23
CA SER A 259 22.64 8.65 -12.93
C SER A 259 22.64 9.34 -11.56
N LEU A 260 23.64 9.08 -10.71
CA LEU A 260 23.64 9.51 -9.32
C LEU A 260 23.58 11.04 -9.15
N GLY A 261 24.36 11.78 -9.94
CA GLY A 261 24.40 13.24 -9.87
C GLY A 261 23.05 13.89 -10.24
N ASN A 262 22.37 13.35 -11.24
CA ASN A 262 21.08 13.87 -11.71
C ASN A 262 19.98 13.64 -10.67
N ILE A 263 19.94 12.46 -10.04
CA ILE A 263 18.95 12.13 -9.00
C ILE A 263 19.16 12.99 -7.75
N LEU A 264 20.41 13.16 -7.31
CA LEU A 264 20.73 14.00 -6.15
C LEU A 264 20.34 15.47 -6.38
N LYS A 265 20.56 15.97 -7.59
CA LYS A 265 20.10 17.30 -7.98
C LYS A 265 18.59 17.42 -7.90
N ALA A 266 17.84 16.46 -8.48
CA ALA A 266 16.38 16.46 -8.45
C ALA A 266 15.82 16.42 -7.01
N TYR A 267 16.42 15.63 -6.13
CA TYR A 267 16.08 15.60 -4.69
C TYR A 267 16.31 16.96 -4.02
N THR A 268 17.44 17.60 -4.31
CA THR A 268 17.81 18.90 -3.71
C THR A 268 16.91 20.03 -4.20
N ASP A 269 16.61 20.06 -5.50
CA ASP A 269 15.77 21.09 -6.11
C ASP A 269 14.34 21.04 -5.53
N ARG A 270 13.79 19.83 -5.36
CA ARG A 270 12.45 19.64 -4.79
C ARG A 270 12.35 20.04 -3.32
N ASN A 271 13.35 19.72 -2.50
CA ASN A 271 13.34 20.12 -1.09
C ASN A 271 13.50 21.63 -0.89
N LYS A 272 14.04 22.37 -1.87
CA LYS A 272 14.07 23.85 -1.84
C LYS A 272 12.71 24.48 -2.16
N GLU A 273 11.86 23.81 -2.93
CA GLU A 273 10.50 24.30 -3.24
C GLU A 273 9.54 24.15 -2.06
N HIS A 274 9.90 23.33 -1.06
CA HIS A 274 9.09 23.02 0.12
C HIS A 274 9.63 23.64 1.43
N ALA A 275 10.72 24.41 1.38
CA ALA A 275 11.33 25.11 2.52
C ALA A 275 11.03 26.62 2.49
#